data_AF-A0A327TV72-F1
#
_entry.id   AF-A0A327TV72-F1
#
_cell.length_a   1.000
_cell.length_b   1.000
_cell.length_c   1.000
_cell.angle_alpha   90.00
_cell.angle_beta   90.00
_cell.angle_gamma   90.00
#
_symmetry.space_group_name_H-M   'P 1'
#
loop_
_entity.id
_entity.type
_entity.pdbx_description
1 polymer ?
#
loop_
_entity_poly.entity_id
_entity_poly.type
_entity_poly.pdbx_seq_one_letter_code
_entity_poly.pdbx_strand_id
1 'polypeptide(L)' 'MSAERSLVAVTAKTNRSKTDKDPAAWMPPADSAACTYFVEWTATKLRWGLSADEAEQKALLDHADSCTDAVVEYETAP' A
#
# COMPACT_ATOMS: atom_id res chain seq x y z
N MET A 1 16.20 -7.14 -10.30
CA MET A 1 16.07 -8.59 -10.02
C MET A 1 14.68 -8.84 -9.44
N SER A 2 14.14 -10.03 -9.71
CA SER A 2 12.74 -10.44 -9.57
C SER A 2 11.99 -9.84 -8.36
N ALA A 3 10.78 -9.31 -8.61
CA ALA A 3 9.82 -9.07 -7.54
C ALA A 3 9.36 -10.43 -6.99
N GLU A 4 10.14 -11.01 -6.08
CA GLU A 4 9.78 -12.22 -5.32
C GLU A 4 8.74 -11.87 -4.26
N ARG A 5 7.63 -11.27 -4.68
CA ARG A 5 6.52 -10.94 -3.79
C ARG A 5 5.58 -12.12 -3.76
N SER A 6 5.82 -13.02 -2.81
CA SER A 6 4.89 -14.09 -2.48
C SER A 6 3.52 -13.47 -2.15
N LEU A 7 2.49 -13.88 -2.89
CA LEU A 7 1.12 -13.44 -2.68
C LEU A 7 0.71 -13.77 -1.24
N VAL A 8 0.54 -12.75 -0.40
CA VAL A 8 -0.04 -12.95 0.93
C VAL A 8 -1.47 -13.44 0.74
N ALA A 9 -1.77 -14.65 1.19
CA ALA A 9 -3.10 -15.23 1.14
C ALA A 9 -4.05 -14.40 2.02
N VAL A 10 -4.74 -13.44 1.41
CA VAL A 10 -5.79 -12.65 2.04
C VAL A 10 -7.14 -13.34 1.84
N THR A 11 -8.01 -13.26 2.84
CA THR A 11 -9.33 -13.91 2.74
C THR A 11 -10.14 -13.31 1.59
N ALA A 12 -11.01 -14.10 0.96
CA ALA A 12 -11.91 -13.62 -0.09
C ALA A 12 -12.81 -12.45 0.36
N LYS A 13 -13.09 -12.34 1.67
CA LYS A 13 -13.81 -11.20 2.25
C LYS A 13 -12.95 -9.93 2.20
N THR A 14 -11.69 -10.02 2.61
CA THR A 14 -10.71 -8.92 2.57
C THR A 14 -10.51 -8.41 1.14
N ASN A 15 -10.38 -9.29 0.15
CA ASN A 15 -10.27 -8.90 -1.27
C ASN A 15 -11.54 -8.22 -1.80
N ARG A 16 -12.73 -8.73 -1.46
CA ARG A 16 -13.99 -8.09 -1.86
C ARG A 16 -14.21 -6.73 -1.20
N SER A 17 -13.71 -6.53 0.02
CA SER A 17 -13.80 -5.24 0.72
C SER A 17 -12.85 -4.18 0.16
N LYS A 18 -11.72 -4.58 -0.44
CA LYS A 18 -10.73 -3.71 -1.07
C LYS A 18 -11.25 -3.06 -2.36
N THR A 19 -11.80 -3.83 -3.30
CA THR A 19 -12.30 -3.33 -4.61
C THR A 19 -11.39 -2.23 -5.22
N ASP A 20 -11.95 -1.08 -5.59
CA ASP A 20 -11.33 0.14 -6.11
C ASP A 20 -10.99 1.17 -5.01
N LYS A 21 -11.02 0.77 -3.73
CA LYS A 21 -10.75 1.67 -2.61
C LYS A 21 -9.26 1.92 -2.44
N ASP A 22 -8.94 3.18 -2.26
CA ASP A 22 -7.63 3.65 -1.82
C ASP A 22 -7.40 3.38 -0.31
N PRO A 23 -6.17 3.60 0.18
CA PRO A 23 -5.84 3.53 1.62
C PRO A 23 -6.67 4.44 2.54
N ALA A 24 -7.31 5.50 2.02
CA ALA A 24 -8.19 6.34 2.85
C ALA A 24 -9.54 5.66 3.11
N ALA A 25 -10.04 4.88 2.15
CA ALA A 25 -11.30 4.17 2.26
C ALA A 25 -11.15 2.73 2.80
N TRP A 26 -9.97 2.11 2.66
CA TRP A 26 -9.73 0.76 3.15
C TRP A 26 -8.25 0.44 3.39
N MET A 27 -7.98 -0.16 4.56
CA MET A 27 -6.67 -0.73 4.92
C MET A 27 -6.83 -2.15 5.49
N PRO A 28 -5.80 -3.02 5.36
CA PRO A 28 -5.81 -4.32 6.01
C PRO A 28 -5.93 -4.18 7.54
N PRO A 29 -6.80 -4.98 8.21
CA PRO A 29 -7.01 -4.88 9.66
C PRO A 29 -5.87 -5.48 10.49
N ALA A 30 -4.88 -6.13 9.86
CA ALA A 30 -3.73 -6.69 10.55
C ALA A 30 -2.54 -5.73 10.38
N ASP A 31 -1.96 -5.27 11.50
CA ASP A 31 -0.91 -4.24 11.49
C ASP A 31 0.31 -4.63 10.64
N SER A 32 0.74 -5.90 10.70
CA SER A 32 1.83 -6.43 9.87
C SER A 32 1.53 -6.40 8.37
N ALA A 33 0.26 -6.59 7.99
CA ALA A 33 -0.21 -6.48 6.62
C ALA A 33 -0.46 -5.02 6.21
N ALA A 34 -0.83 -4.15 7.15
CA ALA A 34 -1.09 -2.74 6.90
C ALA A 34 0.18 -2.01 6.46
N CYS A 35 1.29 -2.14 7.18
CA CYS A 35 2.56 -1.50 6.78
C CYS A 35 3.11 -2.05 5.47
N THR A 36 3.04 -3.37 5.27
CA THR A 36 3.43 -4.00 3.99
C THR A 36 2.57 -3.45 2.85
N TYR A 37 1.26 -3.36 3.03
CA TYR A 37 0.34 -2.85 2.03
C TYR A 37 0.59 -1.37 1.71
N PHE A 38 0.81 -0.56 2.74
CA PHE A 38 1.15 0.86 2.63
C PHE A 38 2.41 1.10 1.79
N VAL A 39 3.50 0.38 2.10
CA VAL A 39 4.77 0.48 1.36
C VAL A 39 4.57 0.15 -0.11
N GLU A 40 3.88 -0.95 -0.37
CA GLU A 40 3.67 -1.48 -1.72
C GLU A 40 2.75 -0.59 -2.56
N TRP A 41 1.72 -0.05 -1.93
CA TRP A 41 0.84 0.93 -2.56
C TRP A 41 1.61 2.18 -2.97
N THR A 42 2.38 2.75 -2.03
CA THR A 42 3.19 3.95 -2.26
C THR A 42 4.26 3.70 -3.34
N ALA A 43 5.01 2.60 -3.23
CA ALA A 43 6.02 2.21 -4.22
C ALA A 43 5.41 2.04 -5.61
N THR A 44 4.22 1.45 -5.71
CA THR A 44 3.51 1.28 -7.00
C THR A 44 3.13 2.63 -7.61
N LYS A 45 2.57 3.55 -6.81
CA LYS A 45 2.23 4.89 -7.32
C LYS A 45 3.46 5.65 -7.80
N LEU A 46 4.54 5.62 -7.03
CA LEU A 46 5.79 6.29 -7.37
C LEU A 46 6.44 5.68 -8.62
N ARG A 47 6.43 4.35 -8.75
CA ARG A 47 6.94 3.64 -9.92
C ARG A 47 6.26 4.05 -11.21
N TRP A 48 4.93 4.22 -11.19
CA TRP A 48 4.13 4.51 -12.38
C TRP A 48 3.75 6.00 -12.53
N GLY A 49 4.16 6.87 -11.60
CA GLY A 49 3.81 8.29 -11.61
C GLY A 49 2.31 8.56 -11.43
N LEU A 50 1.61 7.72 -10.67
CA LEU A 50 0.17 7.88 -10.43
C LEU A 50 -0.11 8.97 -9.40
N SER A 51 -1.15 9.77 -9.63
CA SER A 51 -1.60 10.77 -8.66
C SER A 51 -2.31 10.13 -7.47
N ALA A 52 -2.20 10.77 -6.31
CA ALA A 52 -3.04 10.52 -5.13
C ALA A 52 -3.86 11.78 -4.85
N ASP A 53 -5.09 11.61 -4.38
CA ASP A 53 -5.86 12.75 -3.89
C ASP A 53 -5.45 13.14 -2.46
N GLU A 54 -5.98 14.25 -1.95
CA GLU A 54 -5.61 14.77 -0.64
C GLU A 54 -5.96 13.82 0.51
N ALA A 55 -7.09 13.10 0.40
CA ALA A 55 -7.54 12.17 1.44
C ALA A 55 -6.62 10.95 1.49
N GLU A 56 -6.28 10.42 0.33
CA GLU A 56 -5.33 9.33 0.18
C GLU A 56 -3.93 9.72 0.66
N GLN A 57 -3.43 10.89 0.26
CA GLN A 57 -2.12 11.37 0.72
C GLN A 57 -2.09 11.52 2.24
N LYS A 58 -3.17 12.04 2.84
CA LYS A 58 -3.28 12.12 4.29
C LYS A 58 -3.25 10.73 4.94
N ALA A 59 -4.02 9.76 4.43
CA ALA A 59 -4.02 8.41 4.95
C ALA A 59 -2.63 7.76 4.86
N LEU A 60 -1.91 7.96 3.75
CA LEU A 60 -0.54 7.48 3.58
C LEU A 60 0.41 8.08 4.61
N LEU A 61 0.31 9.39 4.90
CA LEU A 61 1.14 10.04 5.92
C LEU A 61 0.80 9.57 7.34
N ASP A 62 -0.48 9.45 7.68
CA ASP A 62 -0.93 8.96 8.98
C ASP A 62 -0.42 7.51 9.22
N HIS A 63 -0.37 6.69 8.16
CA HIS A 63 0.19 5.34 8.24
C HIS A 63 1.71 5.29 8.31
N ALA A 64 2.41 6.23 7.67
CA ALA A 64 3.86 6.32 7.76
C ALA A 64 4.32 6.52 9.22
N ASP A 65 3.60 7.33 10.00
CA ASP A 65 3.88 7.52 11.43
C ASP A 65 3.70 6.22 12.25
N SER A 66 2.76 5.36 11.84
CA SER A 66 2.54 4.06 12.49
C SER A 66 3.51 2.97 12.03
N CYS A 67 4.21 3.17 10.91
CA CYS A 67 5.08 2.21 10.26
C CYS A 67 6.53 2.71 10.26
N THR A 68 7.10 2.93 11.44
CA THR A 68 8.42 3.56 11.65
C THR A 68 9.61 2.80 11.03
N ASP A 69 9.49 1.49 10.82
CA ASP A 69 10.52 0.67 10.17
C ASP A 69 10.29 0.47 8.66
N ALA A 70 9.25 1.11 8.09
CA ALA A 70 8.87 0.92 6.70
C ALA A 70 9.68 1.82 5.76
N VAL A 71 10.55 1.21 4.94
CA VAL A 71 11.26 1.90 3.86
C VAL A 71 10.53 1.67 2.55
N VAL A 72 10.21 2.75 1.84
CA VAL A 72 9.59 2.69 0.50
C VAL A 72 10.69 2.71 -0.56
N GLU A 73 11.09 1.53 -1.01
CA GLU A 73 11.98 1.38 -2.17
C GLU A 73 11.16 1.23 -3.45
N TYR A 74 11.51 1.99 -4.49
CA TYR A 74 10.88 1.87 -5.81
C TYR A 74 11.88 2.17 -6.93
N GLU A 75 11.67 1.52 -8.07
CA GLU A 75 12.32 1.84 -9.33
C GLU A 75 11.25 2.35 -10.29
N THR A 76 11.49 3.47 -10.96
CA THR A 76 10.55 4.02 -11.96
C THR A 76 10.37 3.04 -13.11
N ALA A 77 9.14 2.87 -13.58
CA ALA A 77 8.87 2.06 -14.75
C ALA A 77 9.52 2.69 -16.00
N PRO A 78 10.00 1.88 -16.96
CA PRO A 78 10.55 2.36 -18.23
C PRO A 78 9.49 3.04 -19.11
#